data_AF-A0A0C2FHI7-F1
#
_entry.id   AF-A0A0C2FHI7-F1
#
_cell.length_a   1.000
_cell.length_b   1.000
_cell.length_c   1.000
_cell.angle_alpha   90.00
_cell.angle_beta   90.00
_cell.angle_gamma   90.00
#
_symmetry.space_group_name_H-M   'P 1'
#
loop_
_entity.id
_entity.type
_entity.pdbx_description
1 polymer ?
#
loop_
_entity_poly.entity_id
_entity_poly.type
_entity_poly.pdbx_seq_one_letter_code
_entity_poly.pdbx_strand_id
1 'polypeptide(L)'
;LHDIIPAVCSCVVCSEISADPDDKRHFRVREFAALILAMVCKRTHLADVRARITTLLCRVFTDSRANLASLYGALYALGELGCETVASVVFPRLELLRKRIASLKEATPSQAGDAERVTHLIEKMLARFVRRRKMQGLNELVDFQKAFPGFGEAVY
;
A
#
# COMPACT_ATOMS: atom_id res chain seq x y z
N LEU A 1 -21.93 0.90 11.02
CA LEU A 1 -20.54 0.39 10.78
C LEU A 1 -20.52 -0.66 9.67
N HIS A 2 -21.40 -1.67 9.73
CA HIS A 2 -21.46 -2.75 8.74
C HIS A 2 -21.63 -2.28 7.29
N ASP A 3 -22.36 -1.19 7.03
CA ASP A 3 -22.55 -0.67 5.67
C ASP A 3 -21.54 0.41 5.24
N ILE A 4 -20.97 1.13 6.22
CA ILE A 4 -20.01 2.21 5.96
C ILE A 4 -18.64 1.64 5.61
N ILE A 5 -18.19 0.58 6.30
CA ILE A 5 -16.87 -0.01 6.05
C ILE A 5 -16.74 -0.50 4.60
N PRO A 6 -17.68 -1.28 4.04
CA PRO A 6 -17.63 -1.70 2.64
C PRO A 6 -17.58 -0.53 1.67
N ALA A 7 -18.38 0.52 1.87
CA ALA A 7 -18.39 1.69 1.00
C ALA A 7 -17.03 2.41 0.99
N VAL A 8 -16.45 2.65 2.17
CA VAL A 8 -15.13 3.29 2.28
C VAL A 8 -14.04 2.37 1.71
N CYS A 9 -14.11 1.06 1.93
CA CYS A 9 -13.21 0.11 1.31
C CYS A 9 -13.25 0.18 -0.23
N SER A 10 -14.44 0.25 -0.83
CA SER A 10 -14.60 0.43 -2.28
C SER A 10 -13.94 1.71 -2.77
N CYS A 11 -14.08 2.83 -2.05
CA CYS A 11 -13.38 4.08 -2.40
C CYS A 11 -11.85 3.97 -2.35
N VAL A 12 -11.31 3.09 -1.52
CA VAL A 12 -9.86 2.85 -1.43
C VAL A 12 -9.37 1.96 -2.57
N VAL A 13 -10.08 0.89 -2.89
CA VAL A 13 -9.57 -0.20 -3.75
C VAL A 13 -10.21 -0.27 -5.13
N CYS A 14 -11.19 0.56 -5.48
CA CYS A 14 -11.77 0.49 -6.82
C CYS A 14 -10.75 0.85 -7.91
N SER A 15 -10.93 0.23 -9.07
CA SER A 15 -10.13 0.49 -10.26
C SER A 15 -10.30 1.92 -10.75
N GLU A 16 -11.53 2.44 -10.76
CA GLU A 16 -11.87 3.74 -11.33
C GLU A 16 -12.80 4.52 -10.39
N ILE A 17 -12.45 5.79 -10.14
CA ILE A 17 -13.27 6.74 -9.36
C ILE A 17 -13.87 7.81 -10.29
N SER A 18 -13.14 8.17 -11.35
CA SER A 18 -13.52 9.14 -12.37
C SER A 18 -13.57 8.45 -13.73
N ALA A 19 -14.44 8.93 -14.63
CA ALA A 19 -14.45 8.52 -16.03
C ALA A 19 -13.25 9.07 -16.82
N ASP A 20 -12.62 10.13 -16.29
CA ASP A 20 -11.37 10.68 -16.80
C ASP A 20 -10.18 9.92 -16.21
N PRO A 21 -9.40 9.18 -17.04
CA PRO A 21 -8.22 8.42 -16.61
C PRO A 21 -7.01 9.31 -16.24
N ASP A 22 -7.01 10.59 -16.63
CA ASP A 22 -5.93 11.53 -16.34
C ASP A 22 -6.16 12.34 -15.05
N ASP A 23 -7.37 12.26 -14.48
CA ASP A 23 -7.72 12.98 -13.25
C ASP A 23 -7.03 12.41 -12.01
N LYS A 24 -5.82 12.91 -11.71
CA LYS A 24 -5.03 12.47 -10.55
C LYS A 24 -5.64 12.82 -9.19
N ARG A 25 -6.75 13.58 -9.11
CA ARG A 25 -7.45 13.85 -7.83
C ARG A 25 -7.93 12.56 -7.16
N HIS A 26 -8.16 11.50 -7.94
CA HIS A 26 -8.55 10.20 -7.42
C HIS A 26 -7.55 9.59 -6.42
N PHE A 27 -6.27 10.00 -6.44
CA PHE A 27 -5.30 9.56 -5.43
C PHE A 27 -5.60 10.18 -4.06
N ARG A 28 -5.91 11.49 -4.02
CA ARG A 28 -6.25 12.19 -2.76
C ARG A 28 -7.52 11.65 -2.13
N VAL A 29 -8.52 11.29 -2.95
CA VAL A 29 -9.75 10.64 -2.47
C VAL A 29 -9.41 9.30 -1.81
N ARG A 30 -8.54 8.48 -2.44
CA ARG A 30 -8.09 7.21 -1.86
C ARG A 30 -7.32 7.39 -0.55
N GLU A 31 -6.42 8.38 -0.48
CA GLU A 31 -5.72 8.73 0.76
C GLU A 31 -6.70 9.09 1.88
N PHE A 32 -7.68 9.96 1.60
CA PHE A 32 -8.67 10.37 2.58
C PHE A 32 -9.56 9.20 3.04
N ALA A 33 -10.02 8.36 2.12
CA ALA A 33 -10.78 7.16 2.44
C ALA A 33 -9.95 6.17 3.29
N ALA A 34 -8.67 6.01 2.98
CA ALA A 34 -7.74 5.19 3.75
C ALA A 34 -7.54 5.71 5.19
N LEU A 35 -7.48 7.04 5.37
CA LEU A 35 -7.43 7.65 6.71
C LEU A 35 -8.70 7.38 7.51
N ILE A 36 -9.88 7.41 6.87
CA ILE A 36 -11.15 7.04 7.52
C ILE A 36 -11.12 5.56 7.94
N LEU A 37 -10.69 4.65 7.06
CA LEU A 37 -10.55 3.22 7.42
C LEU A 37 -9.60 3.02 8.60
N ALA A 38 -8.46 3.69 8.59
CA ALA A 38 -7.49 3.60 9.68
C ALA A 38 -8.08 4.15 10.99
N MET A 39 -8.83 5.24 10.94
CA MET A 39 -9.53 5.81 12.10
C MET A 39 -10.57 4.83 12.65
N VAL A 40 -11.35 4.19 11.79
CA VAL A 40 -12.32 3.15 12.20
C VAL A 40 -11.60 1.98 12.85
N CYS A 41 -10.51 1.48 12.27
CA CYS A 41 -9.72 0.38 12.85
C CYS A 41 -9.07 0.74 14.19
N LYS A 42 -8.70 2.00 14.41
CA LYS A 42 -8.10 2.47 15.67
C LYS A 42 -9.15 2.67 16.76
N ARG A 43 -10.36 3.12 16.40
CA ARG A 43 -11.45 3.38 17.35
C ARG A 43 -12.27 2.15 17.71
N THR A 44 -12.41 1.23 16.77
CA THR A 44 -13.10 -0.03 17.02
C THR A 44 -12.08 -1.02 17.60
N HIS A 45 -12.17 -1.33 18.90
CA HIS A 45 -11.38 -2.40 19.52
C HIS A 45 -11.78 -3.81 19.01
N LEU A 46 -12.48 -3.89 17.87
CA LEU A 46 -12.98 -5.11 17.27
C LEU A 46 -11.89 -5.70 16.38
N ALA A 47 -11.15 -6.66 16.94
CA ALA A 47 -10.09 -7.38 16.22
C ALA A 47 -10.57 -7.93 14.86
N ASP A 48 -11.82 -8.38 14.79
CA ASP A 48 -12.45 -8.94 13.59
C ASP A 48 -12.57 -7.91 12.46
N VAL A 49 -12.88 -6.65 12.78
CA VAL A 49 -13.00 -5.59 11.78
C VAL A 49 -11.64 -5.30 11.15
N ARG A 50 -10.60 -5.17 11.98
CA ARG A 50 -9.22 -4.95 11.52
C ARG A 50 -8.71 -6.12 10.69
N ALA A 51 -8.99 -7.36 11.10
CA ALA A 51 -8.61 -8.54 10.35
C ALA A 51 -9.28 -8.57 8.97
N ARG A 52 -10.60 -8.37 8.90
CA ARG A 52 -11.35 -8.33 7.64
C ARG A 52 -10.85 -7.25 6.69
N ILE A 53 -10.62 -6.03 7.18
CA ILE A 53 -10.10 -4.92 6.36
C ILE A 53 -8.70 -5.26 5.85
N THR A 54 -7.82 -5.76 6.72
CA THR A 54 -6.44 -6.11 6.33
C THR A 54 -6.45 -7.21 5.27
N THR A 55 -7.25 -8.26 5.44
CA THR A 55 -7.42 -9.33 4.44
C THR A 55 -7.93 -8.79 3.11
N LEU A 56 -8.90 -7.88 3.12
CA LEU A 56 -9.41 -7.23 1.91
C LEU A 56 -8.30 -6.47 1.17
N LEU A 57 -7.53 -5.63 1.89
CA LEU A 57 -6.45 -4.84 1.29
C LEU A 57 -5.33 -5.74 0.73
N CYS A 58 -5.03 -6.87 1.40
CA CYS A 58 -4.05 -7.84 0.92
C CYS A 58 -4.45 -8.50 -0.40
N ARG A 59 -5.75 -8.75 -0.62
CA ARG A 59 -6.24 -9.40 -1.85
C ARG A 59 -5.91 -8.60 -3.10
N VAL A 60 -5.84 -7.27 -2.98
CA VAL A 60 -5.49 -6.34 -4.08
C VAL A 60 -4.12 -6.66 -4.69
N PHE A 61 -3.20 -7.24 -3.92
CA PHE A 61 -1.84 -7.53 -4.40
C PHE A 61 -1.80 -8.62 -5.47
N THR A 62 -2.81 -9.50 -5.47
CA THR A 62 -2.91 -10.65 -6.37
C THR A 62 -4.15 -10.59 -7.28
N ASP A 63 -5.06 -9.63 -7.05
CA ASP A 63 -6.27 -9.47 -7.83
C ASP A 63 -5.93 -8.99 -9.26
N SER A 64 -6.33 -9.78 -10.26
CA SER A 64 -6.11 -9.46 -11.66
C SER A 64 -6.85 -8.21 -12.14
N ARG A 65 -7.95 -7.83 -11.46
CA ARG A 65 -8.74 -6.63 -11.77
C ARG A 65 -8.16 -5.36 -11.14
N ALA A 66 -7.24 -5.50 -10.18
CA ALA A 66 -6.62 -4.36 -9.52
C ALA A 66 -5.57 -3.68 -10.42
N ASN A 67 -5.67 -2.35 -10.53
CA ASN A 67 -4.70 -1.49 -11.23
C ASN A 67 -3.76 -0.76 -10.25
N LEU A 68 -2.85 0.07 -10.77
CA LEU A 68 -1.89 0.83 -9.96
C LEU A 68 -2.58 1.72 -8.92
N ALA A 69 -3.72 2.33 -9.24
CA ALA A 69 -4.47 3.18 -8.32
C ALA A 69 -5.12 2.37 -7.18
N SER A 70 -5.64 1.17 -7.49
CA SER A 70 -6.16 0.23 -6.49
C SER A 70 -5.06 -0.22 -5.54
N LEU A 71 -3.90 -0.58 -6.09
CA LEU A 71 -2.71 -1.00 -5.34
C LEU A 71 -2.21 0.13 -4.44
N TYR A 72 -2.16 1.36 -4.95
CA TYR A 72 -1.81 2.55 -4.18
C TYR A 72 -2.71 2.73 -2.96
N GLY A 73 -4.03 2.72 -3.17
CA GLY A 73 -4.99 2.89 -2.07
C GLY A 73 -4.85 1.81 -1.01
N ALA A 74 -4.69 0.56 -1.44
CA ALA A 74 -4.49 -0.57 -0.54
C ALA A 74 -3.22 -0.42 0.32
N LEU A 75 -2.09 -0.08 -0.30
CA LEU A 75 -0.82 0.14 0.40
C LEU A 75 -0.88 1.32 1.35
N TYR A 76 -1.52 2.43 0.94
CA TYR A 76 -1.67 3.61 1.77
C TYR A 76 -2.47 3.28 3.03
N ALA A 77 -3.60 2.59 2.89
CA ALA A 77 -4.41 2.15 4.01
C ALA A 77 -3.63 1.23 4.96
N LEU A 78 -2.87 0.25 4.44
CA LEU A 78 -2.01 -0.61 5.25
C LEU A 78 -0.93 0.17 6.01
N GLY A 79 -0.36 1.21 5.40
CA GLY A 79 0.59 2.12 6.06
C GLY A 79 -0.04 2.89 7.22
N GLU A 80 -1.27 3.37 7.05
CA GLU A 80 -2.00 4.13 8.08
C GLU A 80 -2.51 3.28 9.25
N LEU A 81 -2.67 1.97 9.05
CA LEU A 81 -2.94 1.01 10.13
C LEU A 81 -1.76 0.85 11.09
N GLY A 82 -0.53 1.14 10.66
CA GLY A 82 0.64 1.25 11.51
C GLY A 82 1.77 0.27 11.19
N CYS A 83 2.91 0.46 11.85
CA CYS A 83 4.17 -0.24 11.53
C CYS A 83 4.11 -1.76 11.72
N GLU A 84 3.31 -2.27 12.67
CA GLU A 84 3.11 -3.71 12.86
C GLU A 84 2.40 -4.35 11.66
N THR A 85 1.43 -3.64 11.07
CA THR A 85 0.76 -4.08 9.84
C THR A 85 1.74 -4.06 8.67
N VAL A 86 2.56 -3.01 8.54
CA VAL A 86 3.61 -2.95 7.50
C VAL A 86 4.59 -4.13 7.65
N ALA A 87 5.01 -4.44 8.87
CA ALA A 87 5.93 -5.54 9.17
C ALA A 87 5.37 -6.93 8.83
N SER A 88 4.08 -7.14 9.11
CA SER A 88 3.43 -8.45 8.94
C SER A 88 2.83 -8.66 7.54
N VAL A 89 2.48 -7.57 6.85
CA VAL A 89 1.78 -7.61 5.57
C VAL A 89 2.66 -7.21 4.40
N VAL A 90 3.25 -6.02 4.46
CA VAL A 90 3.92 -5.40 3.32
C VAL A 90 5.34 -5.95 3.18
N PHE A 91 6.09 -5.96 4.28
CA PHE A 91 7.49 -6.40 4.30
C PHE A 91 7.70 -7.83 3.76
N PRO A 92 6.91 -8.86 4.14
CA PRO A 92 7.08 -10.21 3.61
C PRO A 92 6.71 -10.35 2.12
N ARG A 93 6.09 -9.32 1.53
CA ARG A 93 5.54 -9.34 0.17
C ARG A 93 6.21 -8.33 -0.77
N LEU A 94 7.37 -7.77 -0.40
CA LEU A 94 8.06 -6.76 -1.20
C LEU A 94 8.40 -7.24 -2.62
N GLU A 95 8.91 -8.46 -2.77
CA GLU A 95 9.19 -9.03 -4.09
C GLU A 95 7.92 -9.22 -4.94
N LEU A 96 6.82 -9.65 -4.31
CA LEU A 96 5.52 -9.77 -4.99
C LEU A 96 5.05 -8.40 -5.47
N LEU A 97 5.10 -7.39 -4.60
CA LEU A 97 4.69 -6.02 -4.91
C LEU A 97 5.54 -5.43 -6.03
N ARG A 98 6.86 -5.61 -5.99
CA ARG A 98 7.78 -5.16 -7.04
C ARG A 98 7.41 -5.74 -8.41
N LYS A 99 7.23 -7.06 -8.49
CA LYS A 99 6.81 -7.74 -9.72
C LYS A 99 5.44 -7.27 -10.19
N ARG A 100 4.50 -7.08 -9.26
CA ARG A 100 3.15 -6.60 -9.56
C ARG A 100 3.17 -5.18 -10.14
N ILE A 101 3.94 -4.27 -9.56
CA ILE A 101 4.09 -2.89 -10.06
C ILE A 101 4.69 -2.90 -11.46
N ALA A 102 5.74 -3.69 -11.70
CA ALA A 102 6.36 -3.81 -13.01
C ALA A 102 5.37 -4.32 -14.07
N SER A 103 4.65 -5.40 -13.78
CA SER A 103 3.63 -5.96 -14.67
C SER A 103 2.49 -4.98 -14.98
N LEU A 104 2.02 -4.22 -13.98
CA LEU A 104 0.98 -3.21 -14.19
C LEU A 104 1.52 -2.01 -15.00
N LYS A 105 2.77 -1.60 -14.77
CA LYS A 105 3.43 -0.53 -15.54
C LYS A 105 3.54 -0.89 -17.02
N GLU A 106 3.90 -2.13 -17.33
CA GLU A 106 3.97 -2.64 -18.71
C GLU A 106 2.60 -2.68 -19.38
N ALA A 107 1.54 -3.03 -18.64
CA ALA A 107 0.17 -3.08 -19.15
C ALA A 107 -0.41 -1.68 -19.45
N THR A 108 0.00 -0.66 -18.69
CA THR A 108 -0.49 0.73 -18.84
C THR A 108 0.69 1.72 -18.90
N PRO A 109 1.44 1.77 -20.02
CA PRO A 109 2.65 2.60 -20.14
C PRO A 109 2.37 4.10 -20.08
N SER A 110 1.17 4.54 -20.49
CA SER A 110 0.71 5.94 -20.35
C SER A 110 0.62 6.39 -18.89
N GLN A 111 0.53 5.46 -17.94
CA GLN A 111 0.43 5.72 -16.50
C GLN A 111 1.74 5.44 -15.75
N ALA A 112 2.89 5.56 -16.40
CA ALA A 112 4.20 5.33 -15.78
C ALA A 112 4.40 6.09 -14.46
N GLY A 113 3.92 7.35 -14.37
CA GLY A 113 3.99 8.15 -13.14
C GLY A 113 3.15 7.60 -11.97
N ASP A 114 2.12 6.80 -12.24
CA ASP A 114 1.34 6.16 -11.18
C ASP A 114 2.10 4.98 -10.57
N ALA A 115 2.90 4.26 -11.38
CA ALA A 115 3.78 3.21 -10.89
C ALA A 115 4.88 3.80 -9.98
N GLU A 116 5.48 4.92 -10.40
CA GLU A 116 6.46 5.65 -9.58
C GLU A 116 5.85 6.13 -8.25
N ARG A 117 4.61 6.62 -8.29
CA ARG A 117 3.88 7.02 -7.06
C ARG A 117 3.66 5.85 -6.10
N VAL A 118 3.35 4.65 -6.61
CA VAL A 118 3.22 3.44 -5.78
C VAL A 118 4.57 3.04 -5.20
N THR A 119 5.63 3.02 -6.00
CA THR A 119 6.99 2.70 -5.56
C THR A 119 7.43 3.65 -4.44
N HIS A 120 7.29 4.95 -4.65
CA HIS A 120 7.66 5.98 -3.67
C HIS A 120 6.88 5.86 -2.35
N LEU A 121 5.60 5.45 -2.42
CA LEU A 121 4.81 5.17 -1.22
C LEU A 121 5.41 4.01 -0.41
N ILE A 122 5.81 2.92 -1.07
CA ILE A 122 6.43 1.77 -0.40
C ILE A 122 7.76 2.18 0.22
N GLU A 123 8.62 2.91 -0.51
CA GLU A 123 9.89 3.43 0.01
C GLU A 123 9.69 4.25 1.28
N LYS A 124 8.75 5.20 1.24
CA LYS A 124 8.41 6.04 2.40
C LYS A 124 7.89 5.21 3.58
N MET A 125 7.10 4.16 3.32
CA MET A 125 6.62 3.23 4.36
C MET A 125 7.77 2.45 4.98
N LEU A 126 8.70 1.94 4.16
CA LEU A 126 9.85 1.16 4.61
C LEU A 126 10.87 2.02 5.36
N ALA A 127 11.18 3.23 4.88
CA ALA A 127 12.04 4.18 5.58
C ALA A 127 11.49 4.53 6.97
N ARG A 128 10.18 4.73 7.09
CA ARG A 128 9.52 4.92 8.40
C ARG A 128 9.61 3.67 9.28
N PHE A 129 9.47 2.49 8.70
CA PHE A 129 9.55 1.21 9.39
C PHE A 129 10.97 0.97 9.96
N VAL A 130 12.01 1.11 9.14
CA VAL A 130 13.42 0.95 9.57
C VAL A 130 13.78 1.92 10.67
N ARG A 131 13.44 3.20 10.50
CA ARG A 131 13.72 4.24 11.51
C ARG A 131 13.05 3.94 12.85
N ARG A 132 11.83 3.41 12.86
CA ARG A 132 11.11 3.06 14.08
C ARG A 132 11.61 1.78 14.74
N ARG A 133 11.96 0.76 13.95
CA ARG A 133 12.40 -0.54 14.48
C ARG A 133 13.87 -0.60 14.87
N LYS A 134 14.69 0.39 14.48
CA LYS A 134 16.14 0.40 14.72
C LYS A 134 16.74 -0.96 14.37
N MET A 135 16.48 -1.44 13.14
CA MET A 135 16.93 -2.76 12.71
C MET A 135 18.44 -2.87 12.88
N GLN A 136 18.87 -3.81 13.72
CA GLN A 136 20.28 -4.06 13.99
C GLN A 136 20.88 -4.90 12.86
N GLY A 137 22.13 -4.63 12.49
CA GLY A 137 22.85 -5.40 11.46
C GLY A 137 22.63 -4.95 10.02
N LEU A 138 22.09 -3.74 9.81
CA LEU A 138 22.03 -3.08 8.50
C LEU A 138 23.02 -1.91 8.51
N ASN A 139 24.25 -2.12 8.04
CA ASN A 139 25.29 -1.09 8.09
C ASN A 139 25.74 -0.66 6.69
N GLU A 140 25.68 -1.56 5.71
CA GLU A 140 26.08 -1.30 4.34
C GLU A 140 24.89 -1.39 3.40
N LEU A 141 24.95 -0.69 2.26
CA LEU A 141 23.92 -0.73 1.22
C LEU A 141 23.54 -2.18 0.81
N VAL A 142 24.52 -3.08 0.82
CA VAL A 142 24.31 -4.51 0.49
C VAL A 142 23.37 -5.19 1.49
N ASP A 143 23.44 -4.85 2.77
CA ASP A 143 22.56 -5.40 3.80
C ASP A 143 21.12 -4.94 3.58
N PHE A 144 20.94 -3.65 3.24
CA PHE A 144 19.64 -3.08 2.91
C PHE A 144 19.06 -3.66 1.61
N GLN A 145 19.87 -3.88 0.59
CA GLN A 145 19.43 -4.52 -0.65
C GLN A 145 18.98 -5.98 -0.43
N LYS A 146 19.67 -6.71 0.46
CA LYS A 146 19.25 -8.07 0.86
C LYS A 146 17.97 -8.06 1.68
N ALA A 147 17.82 -7.11 2.61
CA ALA A 147 16.67 -7.03 3.51
C ALA A 147 15.42 -6.43 2.85
N PHE A 148 15.58 -5.54 1.87
CA PHE A 148 14.50 -4.84 1.17
C PHE A 148 14.64 -5.03 -0.35
N PRO A 149 14.26 -6.20 -0.88
CA PRO A 149 14.48 -6.51 -2.28
C PRO A 149 13.80 -5.51 -3.22
N GLY A 150 14.62 -4.82 -4.04
CA GLY A 150 14.19 -3.76 -4.96
C GLY A 150 13.87 -2.40 -4.33
N PHE A 151 14.02 -2.26 -3.00
CA PHE A 151 13.79 -1.00 -2.28
C PHE A 151 14.97 -0.60 -1.37
N GLY A 152 16.02 -1.42 -1.27
CA GLY A 152 17.13 -1.21 -0.34
C GLY A 152 17.87 0.11 -0.51
N GLU A 153 18.05 0.60 -1.74
CA GLU A 153 18.72 1.88 -2.01
C GLU A 153 17.92 3.08 -1.50
N ALA A 154 16.58 3.02 -1.57
CA ALA A 154 15.71 4.09 -1.09
C ALA A 154 15.58 4.13 0.45
N VAL A 155 16.03 3.07 1.14
CA VAL A 155 15.83 2.88 2.58
C VAL A 155 17.17 2.93 3.36
N TYR A 156 18.30 2.82 2.67
CA TYR A 156 19.66 3.07 3.18
C TYR A 156 19.82 4.54 3.61
#